data_AF-A0A939AFU2-F1
#
_entry.id   AF-A0A939AFU2-F1
#
_cell.length_a   1.000
_cell.length_b   1.000
_cell.length_c   1.000
_cell.angle_alpha   90.00
_cell.angle_beta   90.00
_cell.angle_gamma   90.00
#
_symmetry.space_group_name_H-M   'P 1'
#
loop_
_entity.id
_entity.type
_entity.pdbx_description
1 polymer ?
#
loop_
_entity_poly.entity_id
_entity_poly.type
_entity_poly.pdbx_seq_one_letter_code
_entity_poly.pdbx_strand_id
1 'polypeptide(L)'
;MEDLGSYLKGLRESAGISHREIYDEIRIRPDQLILIEAGQIHDLGDFGFARAIVYSYARYLNADLDSVMQAFSSFYPEDLRQDFKTPTLPREKRIMLSTNFLWSLLISVLSIILALILYYSYQKGYLKTPEFFQSSKPDSIAIRTKVPETQPDSIRTRLLRIKNSLPEDDASPHPAIQATPKTTTKRDTTDYLGTYLGDSPANIDLH
;
A
#
# COMPACT_ATOMS: atom_id res chain seq x y z
N MET A 1 39.89 -5.91 -34.36
CA MET A 1 38.92 -5.29 -35.27
C MET A 1 39.41 -3.89 -35.56
N GLU A 2 39.76 -3.58 -36.81
CA GLU A 2 40.28 -2.25 -37.19
C GLU A 2 39.18 -1.18 -37.28
N ASP A 3 37.91 -1.58 -37.45
CA ASP A 3 36.75 -0.69 -37.36
C ASP A 3 35.45 -1.51 -37.13
N LEU A 4 34.66 -1.13 -36.12
CA LEU A 4 33.39 -1.79 -35.79
C LEU A 4 32.33 -1.56 -36.89
N GLY A 5 32.31 -0.37 -37.48
CA GLY A 5 31.34 0.00 -38.51
C GLY A 5 31.49 -0.84 -39.77
N SER A 6 32.73 -0.95 -40.25
CA SER A 6 33.10 -1.78 -41.40
C SER A 6 32.74 -3.27 -41.20
N TYR A 7 32.90 -3.79 -39.99
CA TYR A 7 32.52 -5.17 -39.67
C TYR A 7 31.00 -5.41 -39.81
N LEU A 8 30.18 -4.53 -39.21
CA LEU A 8 28.71 -4.65 -39.29
C LEU A 8 28.20 -4.44 -40.71
N LYS A 9 28.81 -3.51 -41.47
CA LYS A 9 28.53 -3.31 -42.89
C LYS A 9 28.79 -4.58 -43.71
N GLY A 10 29.94 -5.21 -43.51
CA GLY A 10 30.31 -6.45 -44.20
C GLY A 10 29.33 -7.58 -43.92
N LEU A 11 28.88 -7.72 -42.67
CA LEU A 11 27.85 -8.69 -42.30
C LEU A 11 26.52 -8.42 -43.04
N ARG A 12 26.04 -7.18 -43.04
CA ARG A 12 24.81 -6.81 -43.75
C ARG A 12 24.91 -7.11 -45.25
N GLU A 13 26.02 -6.73 -45.88
CA GLU A 13 26.24 -6.95 -47.31
C GLU A 13 26.35 -8.44 -47.65
N SER A 14 26.99 -9.23 -46.78
CA SER A 14 27.05 -10.70 -46.95
C SER A 14 25.69 -11.39 -46.82
N ALA A 15 24.79 -10.83 -46.00
CA ALA A 15 23.42 -11.30 -45.83
C ALA A 15 22.48 -10.80 -46.94
N GLY A 16 22.91 -9.85 -47.78
CA GLY A 16 22.10 -9.27 -48.85
C GLY A 16 20.97 -8.35 -48.36
N ILE A 17 21.06 -7.87 -47.11
CA ILE A 17 19.98 -7.12 -46.47
C ILE A 17 20.09 -5.63 -46.79
N SER A 18 18.96 -5.01 -47.15
CA SER A 18 18.89 -3.57 -47.40
C SER A 18 18.63 -2.76 -46.12
N HIS A 19 19.08 -1.50 -46.06
CA HIS A 19 18.76 -0.62 -44.92
C HIS A 19 17.26 -0.42 -44.70
N ARG A 20 16.45 -0.50 -45.77
CA ARG A 20 15.00 -0.36 -45.70
C ARG A 20 14.34 -1.55 -45.00
N GLU A 21 14.82 -2.75 -45.30
CA GLU A 21 14.35 -3.99 -44.68
C GLU A 21 14.64 -3.98 -43.17
N ILE A 22 15.83 -3.54 -42.77
CA ILE A 22 16.19 -3.35 -41.35
C ILE A 22 15.25 -2.34 -40.69
N TYR A 23 14.92 -1.24 -41.36
CA TYR A 23 13.96 -0.26 -40.84
C TYR A 23 12.56 -0.86 -40.64
N ASP A 24 12.11 -1.72 -41.54
CA ASP A 24 10.79 -2.34 -41.44
C ASP A 24 10.70 -3.34 -40.27
N GLU A 25 11.81 -4.02 -39.95
CA GLU A 25 11.88 -5.02 -38.88
C GLU A 25 12.20 -4.44 -37.50
N ILE A 26 13.30 -3.69 -37.36
CA ILE A 26 13.80 -3.21 -36.06
C ILE A 26 13.60 -1.71 -35.83
N ARG A 27 12.98 -1.01 -36.79
CA ARG A 27 12.61 0.42 -36.69
C ARG A 27 13.77 1.38 -36.48
N ILE A 28 14.98 0.97 -36.86
CA ILE A 28 16.16 1.85 -36.89
C ILE A 28 16.20 2.57 -38.24
N ARG A 29 16.34 3.90 -38.23
CA ARG A 29 16.31 4.68 -39.49
C ARG A 29 17.53 4.36 -40.36
N PRO A 30 17.39 4.36 -41.70
CA PRO A 30 18.52 4.15 -42.61
C PRO A 30 19.70 5.07 -42.33
N ASP A 31 19.44 6.34 -42.03
CA ASP A 31 20.47 7.34 -41.72
C ASP A 31 21.31 6.94 -40.49
N GLN A 32 20.68 6.35 -39.48
CA GLN A 32 21.37 5.89 -38.26
C GLN A 32 22.24 4.66 -38.54
N LEU A 33 21.78 3.75 -39.41
CA LEU A 33 22.56 2.59 -39.83
C LEU A 33 23.79 3.02 -40.63
N ILE A 34 23.64 4.00 -41.52
CA ILE A 34 24.77 4.56 -42.29
C ILE A 34 25.81 5.17 -41.36
N LEU A 35 25.39 5.92 -40.33
CA LEU A 35 26.30 6.48 -39.34
C LEU A 35 27.05 5.39 -38.55
N ILE A 36 26.38 4.29 -38.17
CA ILE A 36 27.05 3.15 -37.53
C ILE A 36 28.07 2.51 -38.46
N GLU A 37 27.69 2.25 -39.71
CA GLU A 37 28.57 1.64 -40.72
C GLU A 37 29.76 2.53 -41.10
N ALA A 38 29.60 3.86 -40.99
CA ALA A 38 30.65 4.84 -41.18
C ALA A 38 31.53 5.05 -39.93
N GLY A 39 31.24 4.37 -38.82
CA GLY A 39 31.95 4.55 -37.55
C GLY A 39 31.68 5.89 -36.86
N GLN A 40 30.68 6.65 -37.32
CA GLN A 40 30.27 7.96 -36.79
C GLN A 40 29.23 7.81 -35.67
N ILE A 41 29.52 6.97 -34.68
CA ILE A 41 28.58 6.65 -33.60
C ILE A 41 28.31 7.86 -32.69
N HIS A 42 29.24 8.83 -32.63
CA HIS A 42 29.07 10.09 -31.90
C HIS A 42 27.84 10.90 -32.38
N ASP A 43 27.47 10.77 -33.66
CA ASP A 43 26.36 11.53 -34.26
C ASP A 43 24.99 10.85 -34.04
N LEU A 44 24.96 9.63 -33.49
CA LEU A 44 23.71 8.93 -33.17
C LEU A 44 22.97 9.55 -31.97
N GLY A 45 23.70 10.24 -31.08
CA GLY A 45 23.16 10.84 -29.87
C GLY A 45 23.86 10.34 -28.60
N ASP A 46 23.08 10.17 -27.53
CA ASP A 46 23.59 9.75 -26.23
C ASP A 46 24.25 8.36 -26.27
N PHE A 47 25.24 8.13 -25.41
CA PHE A 47 25.98 6.87 -25.32
C PHE A 47 25.05 5.67 -25.09
N GLY A 48 24.06 5.79 -24.20
CA GLY A 48 23.11 4.73 -23.92
C GLY A 48 22.22 4.42 -25.13
N PHE A 49 21.83 5.46 -25.87
CA PHE A 49 21.06 5.31 -27.09
C PHE A 49 21.87 4.66 -28.22
N ALA A 50 23.09 5.15 -28.45
CA ALA A 50 24.02 4.57 -29.42
C ALA A 50 24.30 3.09 -29.11
N ARG A 51 24.56 2.75 -27.84
CA ARG A 51 24.76 1.37 -27.39
C ARG A 51 23.56 0.49 -27.69
N ALA A 52 22.35 0.98 -27.43
CA ALA A 52 21.12 0.22 -27.68
C ALA A 52 20.89 -0.04 -29.18
N ILE A 53 21.14 0.95 -30.04
CA ILE A 53 21.02 0.79 -31.49
C ILE A 53 22.06 -0.19 -32.01
N VAL A 54 23.33 -0.05 -31.63
CA VAL A 54 24.40 -0.96 -32.08
C VAL A 54 24.13 -2.39 -31.59
N TYR A 55 23.67 -2.57 -30.35
CA TYR A 55 23.27 -3.87 -29.83
C TYR A 55 22.13 -4.49 -30.65
N SER A 56 21.09 -3.71 -30.94
CA SER A 56 19.93 -4.18 -31.70
C SER A 56 20.30 -4.55 -33.13
N TYR A 57 21.20 -3.78 -33.75
CA TYR A 57 21.68 -4.04 -35.09
C TYR A 57 22.59 -5.28 -35.15
N ALA A 58 23.54 -5.40 -34.23
CA ALA A 58 24.41 -6.58 -34.13
C ALA A 58 23.60 -7.87 -33.88
N ARG A 59 22.59 -7.78 -33.02
CA ARG A 59 21.66 -8.88 -32.76
C ARG A 59 20.88 -9.29 -34.00
N TYR A 60 20.40 -8.32 -34.78
CA TYR A 60 19.66 -8.57 -36.01
C TYR A 60 20.54 -9.28 -37.06
N LEU A 61 21.80 -8.86 -37.19
CA LEU A 61 22.77 -9.48 -38.11
C LEU A 61 23.35 -10.82 -37.60
N ASN A 62 22.92 -11.30 -36.43
CA ASN A 62 23.51 -12.46 -35.74
C ASN A 62 25.04 -12.36 -35.59
N ALA A 63 25.55 -11.13 -35.37
CA ALA A 63 26.95 -10.89 -35.07
C ALA A 63 27.29 -11.43 -33.67
N ASP A 64 28.57 -11.63 -33.39
CA ASP A 64 29.02 -11.94 -32.03
C ASP A 64 28.87 -10.70 -31.13
N LEU A 65 27.86 -10.72 -30.27
CA LEU A 65 27.49 -9.57 -29.45
C LEU A 65 28.59 -9.20 -28.46
N ASP A 66 29.32 -10.18 -27.92
CA ASP A 66 30.33 -9.93 -26.90
C ASP A 66 31.52 -9.17 -27.50
N SER A 67 32.01 -9.62 -28.67
CA SER A 67 33.09 -8.91 -29.37
C SER A 67 32.65 -7.54 -29.89
N VAL A 68 31.41 -7.40 -30.40
CA VAL A 68 30.86 -6.12 -30.88
C VAL A 68 30.75 -5.12 -29.73
N MET A 69 30.21 -5.52 -28.58
CA MET A 69 30.06 -4.64 -27.41
C MET A 69 31.41 -4.30 -26.75
N GLN A 70 32.37 -5.23 -26.79
CA GLN A 70 33.74 -4.96 -26.35
C GLN A 70 34.45 -3.96 -27.26
N ALA A 71 34.30 -4.11 -28.59
CA ALA A 71 34.82 -3.13 -29.53
C ALA A 71 34.15 -1.77 -29.33
N PHE A 72 32.81 -1.74 -29.19
CA PHE A 72 32.06 -0.52 -28.92
C PHE A 72 32.59 0.22 -27.69
N SER A 73 32.75 -0.46 -26.55
CA SER A 73 33.25 0.17 -25.33
C SER A 73 34.72 0.62 -25.40
N SER A 74 35.53 -0.05 -26.22
CA SER A 74 36.93 0.34 -26.45
C SER A 74 37.05 1.59 -27.32
N PHE A 75 36.21 1.74 -28.35
CA PHE A 75 36.23 2.90 -29.24
C PHE A 75 35.43 4.09 -28.66
N TYR A 76 34.48 3.79 -27.78
CA TYR A 76 33.57 4.76 -27.15
C TYR A 76 33.56 4.51 -25.64
N PRO A 77 34.50 5.09 -24.88
CA PRO A 77 34.49 4.97 -23.43
C PRO A 77 33.29 5.70 -22.83
N GLU A 78 32.70 5.10 -21.80
CA GLU A 78 31.58 5.64 -21.01
C GLU A 78 31.86 7.04 -20.44
N ASP A 79 33.13 7.46 -20.34
CA ASP A 79 33.56 8.77 -19.83
C ASP A 79 33.29 9.94 -20.79
N LEU A 80 32.84 9.68 -22.03
CA LEU A 80 32.27 10.70 -22.91
C LEU A 80 30.85 11.12 -22.50
N ARG A 81 30.51 10.99 -21.20
CA ARG A 81 29.37 11.67 -20.61
C ARG A 81 29.62 13.16 -20.77
N GLN A 82 29.14 13.74 -21.87
CA GLN A 82 28.62 15.07 -21.75
C GLN A 82 27.58 14.97 -20.64
N ASP A 83 27.85 15.66 -19.53
CA ASP A 83 26.94 15.83 -18.43
C ASP A 83 25.61 16.33 -19.00
N PHE A 84 24.74 15.39 -19.38
CA PHE A 84 23.34 15.66 -19.53
C PHE A 84 22.85 15.91 -18.11
N LYS A 85 23.07 17.15 -17.65
CA LYS A 85 22.02 17.89 -16.99
C LYS A 85 20.86 17.78 -17.96
N THR A 86 20.06 16.73 -17.79
CA THR A 86 18.70 16.70 -18.29
C THR A 86 18.21 18.12 -18.02
N PRO A 87 17.77 18.89 -19.02
CA PRO A 87 17.01 20.07 -18.74
C PRO A 87 15.88 19.54 -17.89
N THR A 88 16.01 19.70 -16.58
CA THR A 88 14.90 19.64 -15.67
C THR A 88 14.12 20.83 -16.17
N LEU A 89 13.24 20.58 -17.15
CA LEU A 89 12.09 21.42 -17.42
C LEU A 89 11.67 21.85 -16.03
N PRO A 90 11.69 23.16 -15.70
CA PRO A 90 11.31 23.59 -14.37
C PRO A 90 9.94 22.98 -14.21
N ARG A 91 9.90 21.90 -13.42
CA ARG A 91 8.69 21.16 -13.15
C ARG A 91 8.00 22.17 -12.29
N GLU A 92 7.21 23.04 -12.93
CA GLU A 92 6.33 23.96 -12.25
C GLU A 92 5.68 23.07 -11.23
N LYS A 93 6.05 23.31 -9.98
CA LYS A 93 5.57 22.54 -8.86
C LYS A 93 4.13 22.97 -8.78
N ARG A 94 3.30 22.38 -9.65
CA ARG A 94 1.85 22.50 -9.64
C ARG A 94 1.53 22.07 -8.23
N ILE A 95 1.22 23.06 -7.42
CA ILE A 95 1.00 22.89 -6.00
C ILE A 95 -0.26 22.04 -5.98
N MET A 96 -0.08 20.72 -5.89
CA MET A 96 -1.17 19.77 -5.82
C MET A 96 -1.72 19.89 -4.40
N LEU A 97 -2.40 21.00 -4.11
CA LEU A 97 -3.27 21.08 -2.96
C LEU A 97 -4.33 20.02 -3.22
N SER A 98 -4.24 18.91 -2.48
CA SER A 98 -5.24 17.85 -2.54
C SER A 98 -6.62 18.46 -2.34
N THR A 99 -7.62 18.00 -3.09
CA THR A 99 -9.01 18.47 -2.97
C THR A 99 -9.49 18.44 -1.52
N ASN A 100 -9.08 17.43 -0.76
CA ASN A 100 -9.39 17.27 0.66
C ASN A 100 -8.78 18.37 1.54
N PHE A 101 -7.62 18.90 1.17
CA PHE A 101 -6.98 20.02 1.87
C PHE A 101 -7.74 21.33 1.64
N LEU A 102 -8.25 21.58 0.42
CA LEU A 102 -9.11 22.74 0.16
C LEU A 102 -10.43 22.65 0.94
N TRP A 103 -11.07 21.48 0.97
CA TRP A 103 -12.29 21.28 1.75
C TRP A 103 -12.05 21.46 3.24
N SER A 104 -10.94 20.93 3.77
CA SER A 104 -10.54 21.13 5.18
C SER A 104 -10.34 22.61 5.50
N LEU A 105 -9.65 23.37 4.62
CA LEU A 105 -9.44 24.80 4.80
C LEU A 105 -10.77 25.58 4.77
N LEU A 106 -11.65 25.27 3.83
CA LEU A 106 -12.98 25.88 3.71
C LEU A 106 -13.82 25.65 4.97
N ILE A 107 -13.87 24.41 5.45
CA ILE A 107 -14.63 24.02 6.65
C ILE A 107 -14.03 24.67 7.89
N SER A 108 -12.69 24.76 7.97
CA SER A 108 -12.00 25.45 9.07
C SER A 108 -12.37 26.93 9.12
N VAL A 109 -12.33 27.64 7.99
CA VAL A 109 -12.73 29.05 7.91
C VAL A 109 -14.19 29.23 8.29
N LEU A 110 -15.09 28.38 7.78
CA LEU A 110 -16.51 28.42 8.14
C LEU A 110 -16.73 28.19 9.64
N SER A 111 -16.00 27.24 10.23
CA SER A 111 -16.07 26.94 11.67
C SER A 111 -15.60 28.13 12.52
N ILE A 112 -14.52 28.80 12.11
CA ILE A 112 -14.02 30.02 12.78
C ILE A 112 -15.04 31.15 12.69
N ILE A 113 -15.61 31.40 11.51
CA ILE A 113 -16.65 32.42 11.31
C ILE A 113 -17.86 32.13 12.20
N LEU A 114 -18.31 30.87 12.25
CA LEU A 114 -19.43 30.46 13.10
C LEU A 114 -19.13 30.69 14.59
N ALA A 115 -17.91 30.35 15.04
CA ALA A 115 -17.48 30.60 16.42
C ALA A 115 -17.47 32.10 16.75
N LEU A 116 -17.00 32.95 15.84
CA LEU A 116 -17.02 34.41 15.99
C LEU A 116 -18.46 34.96 16.05
N ILE A 117 -19.36 34.46 15.20
CA ILE A 117 -20.78 34.84 15.23
C ILE A 117 -21.41 34.46 16.56
N LEU A 118 -21.18 33.23 17.05
CA LEU A 118 -21.68 32.78 18.35
C LEU A 118 -21.12 33.62 19.49
N TYR A 119 -19.82 33.93 19.47
CA TYR A 119 -19.17 34.78 20.46
C TYR A 119 -19.78 36.19 20.48
N TYR A 120 -19.95 36.80 19.31
CA TYR A 120 -20.54 38.13 19.19
C TYR A 120 -22.02 38.15 19.57
N SER A 121 -22.76 37.11 19.19
CA SER A 121 -24.18 36.94 19.54
C SER A 121 -24.38 36.68 21.03
N TYR A 122 -23.44 35.98 21.68
CA TYR A 122 -23.40 35.82 23.13
C TYR A 122 -23.17 37.16 23.83
N GLN A 123 -22.20 37.96 23.38
CA GLN A 123 -21.96 39.29 23.94
C GLN A 123 -23.18 40.22 23.82
N LYS A 124 -23.90 40.16 22.69
CA LYS A 124 -25.10 41.00 22.47
C LYS A 124 -26.36 40.48 23.17
N GLY A 125 -26.30 39.37 23.90
CA GLY A 125 -27.42 38.86 24.70
C GLY A 125 -28.57 38.26 23.89
N TYR A 126 -28.37 37.93 22.61
CA TYR A 126 -29.39 37.29 21.77
C TYR A 126 -29.52 35.78 22.04
N LEU A 127 -28.53 35.16 22.69
CA LEU A 127 -28.57 33.75 23.08
C LEU A 127 -29.07 33.62 24.52
N LYS A 128 -30.37 33.31 24.69
CA LYS A 128 -30.84 32.68 25.92
C LYS A 128 -30.34 31.24 25.92
N THR A 129 -29.42 30.89 26.81
CA THR A 129 -29.02 29.50 26.98
C THR A 129 -30.24 28.68 27.40
N PRO A 130 -30.50 27.52 26.79
CA PRO A 130 -31.63 26.70 27.17
C PRO A 130 -31.51 26.28 28.65
N GLU A 131 -32.62 26.33 29.37
CA GLU A 131 -32.75 26.08 30.82
C GLU A 131 -32.20 24.72 31.28
N PHE A 132 -31.89 23.79 30.37
CA PHE A 132 -31.31 22.48 30.68
C PHE A 132 -29.92 22.53 31.37
N PHE A 133 -29.22 23.65 31.30
CA PHE A 133 -27.92 23.83 31.97
C PHE A 133 -28.01 24.58 33.31
N GLN A 134 -29.20 25.00 33.73
CA GLN A 134 -29.39 25.51 35.09
C GLN A 134 -29.45 24.31 36.02
N SER A 135 -28.40 24.09 36.83
CA SER A 135 -28.49 23.19 37.96
C SER A 135 -29.57 23.71 38.91
N SER A 136 -30.76 23.13 38.83
CA SER A 136 -31.82 23.31 39.82
C SER A 136 -31.20 23.06 41.19
N LYS A 137 -31.20 24.08 42.07
CA LYS A 137 -30.87 23.86 43.47
C LYS A 137 -31.77 22.73 43.96
N PRO A 138 -31.23 21.69 44.62
CA PRO A 138 -32.03 20.59 45.10
C PRO A 138 -33.04 21.17 46.10
N ASP A 139 -34.30 21.21 45.68
CA ASP A 139 -35.42 21.41 46.58
C ASP A 139 -35.30 20.35 47.67
N SER A 140 -35.11 20.80 48.91
CA SER A 140 -35.22 19.94 50.09
C SER A 140 -36.69 19.61 50.30
N ILE A 141 -37.28 18.87 49.36
CA ILE A 141 -38.47 18.07 49.63
C ILE A 141 -37.92 16.82 50.29
N ALA A 142 -38.18 16.72 51.59
CA ALA A 142 -37.98 15.50 52.35
C ALA A 142 -38.77 14.36 51.67
N ILE A 143 -38.12 13.65 50.76
CA ILE A 143 -38.58 12.35 50.30
C ILE A 143 -38.41 11.45 51.52
N ARG A 144 -39.52 11.18 52.22
CA ARG A 144 -39.61 10.03 53.12
C ARG A 144 -39.12 8.84 52.31
N THR A 145 -37.96 8.31 52.68
CA THR A 145 -37.45 7.03 52.20
C THR A 145 -38.53 5.97 52.43
N LYS A 146 -39.31 5.67 51.39
CA LYS A 146 -39.94 4.36 51.30
C LYS A 146 -38.84 3.45 50.77
N VAL A 147 -38.18 2.77 51.70
CA VAL A 147 -37.24 1.68 51.43
C VAL A 147 -37.88 0.77 50.38
N PRO A 148 -37.28 0.58 49.18
CA PRO A 148 -37.68 -0.52 48.33
C PRO A 148 -37.33 -1.79 49.08
N GLU A 149 -38.34 -2.58 49.44
CA GLU A 149 -38.18 -3.93 49.96
C GLU A 149 -37.21 -4.71 49.06
N THR A 150 -36.10 -5.14 49.64
CA THR A 150 -35.08 -5.98 49.03
C THR A 150 -35.70 -7.36 48.76
N GLN A 151 -36.41 -7.52 47.64
CA GLN A 151 -36.68 -8.86 47.12
C GLN A 151 -35.35 -9.43 46.61
N PRO A 152 -34.90 -10.60 47.08
CA PRO A 152 -33.67 -11.19 46.58
C PRO A 152 -33.87 -11.52 45.11
N ASP A 153 -33.01 -10.99 44.23
CA ASP A 153 -33.01 -11.28 42.81
C ASP A 153 -33.33 -12.76 42.57
N SER A 154 -34.37 -13.02 41.79
CA SER A 154 -34.84 -14.37 41.43
C SER A 154 -33.70 -15.24 40.87
N ILE A 155 -32.71 -14.60 40.27
CA ILE A 155 -31.49 -15.22 39.74
C ILE A 155 -30.58 -15.72 40.87
N ARG A 156 -30.40 -14.93 41.94
CA ARG A 156 -29.52 -15.26 43.08
C ARG A 156 -30.06 -16.44 43.89
N THR A 157 -31.38 -16.47 44.10
CA THR A 157 -32.05 -17.58 44.80
C THR A 157 -31.99 -18.88 44.00
N ARG A 158 -32.06 -18.79 42.66
CA ARG A 158 -31.92 -19.95 41.77
C ARG A 158 -30.52 -20.54 41.79
N LEU A 159 -29.49 -19.69 41.74
CA LEU A 159 -28.08 -20.09 41.83
C LEU A 159 -27.74 -20.76 43.17
N LEU A 160 -28.24 -20.21 44.28
CA LEU A 160 -28.06 -20.81 45.60
C LEU A 160 -28.71 -22.19 45.72
N ARG A 161 -29.90 -22.38 45.13
CA ARG A 161 -30.57 -23.69 45.14
C ARG A 161 -29.77 -24.73 44.37
N ILE A 162 -29.21 -24.35 43.21
CA ILE A 162 -28.38 -25.25 42.41
C ILE A 162 -27.16 -25.67 43.21
N LYS A 163 -26.42 -24.71 43.79
CA LYS A 163 -25.26 -24.99 44.65
C LYS A 163 -25.61 -25.97 45.78
N ASN A 164 -26.73 -25.76 46.46
CA ASN A 164 -27.13 -26.56 47.61
C ASN A 164 -27.74 -27.93 47.24
N SER A 165 -27.99 -28.19 45.95
CA SER A 165 -28.56 -29.46 45.47
C SER A 165 -27.52 -30.41 44.88
N LEU A 166 -26.25 -30.01 44.83
CA LEU A 166 -25.15 -30.90 44.49
C LEU A 166 -24.73 -31.69 45.75
N PRO A 167 -24.70 -33.03 45.71
CA PRO A 167 -24.12 -33.83 46.80
C PRO A 167 -22.60 -33.61 46.86
N GLU A 168 -22.10 -33.14 48.01
CA GLU A 168 -20.69 -33.20 48.40
C GLU A 168 -20.45 -34.51 49.17
N ASP A 169 -19.89 -35.51 48.49
CA ASP A 169 -19.09 -36.62 49.05
C ASP A 169 -18.60 -37.45 47.84
N ASP A 170 -17.34 -37.86 47.68
CA ASP A 170 -16.22 -37.83 48.60
C ASP A 170 -14.91 -38.06 47.79
N ALA A 171 -13.79 -37.50 48.27
CA ALA A 171 -12.38 -37.82 48.01
C ALA A 171 -11.84 -38.15 46.57
N SER A 172 -10.86 -37.35 46.13
CA SER A 172 -9.85 -37.61 45.07
C SER A 172 -9.14 -38.98 45.22
N PRO A 173 -8.57 -39.66 44.16
CA PRO A 173 -7.58 -39.11 43.21
C PRO A 173 -7.65 -39.63 41.74
N HIS A 174 -6.92 -38.97 40.82
CA HIS A 174 -6.70 -39.41 39.42
C HIS A 174 -6.21 -40.88 39.31
N PRO A 175 -6.53 -41.61 38.21
CA PRO A 175 -5.52 -41.74 37.15
C PRO A 175 -6.03 -41.93 35.70
N ALA A 176 -5.03 -41.86 34.82
CA ALA A 176 -4.94 -42.01 33.37
C ALA A 176 -5.77 -43.11 32.64
N ILE A 177 -6.24 -42.71 31.44
CA ILE A 177 -6.26 -43.39 30.12
C ILE A 177 -6.93 -44.78 30.00
N GLN A 178 -7.98 -44.89 29.15
CA GLN A 178 -8.06 -45.86 28.04
C GLN A 178 -9.29 -45.73 27.09
N ALA A 179 -8.97 -45.45 25.81
CA ALA A 179 -9.47 -46.01 24.53
C ALA A 179 -10.98 -46.28 24.21
N THR A 180 -11.56 -45.37 23.40
CA THR A 180 -12.41 -45.56 22.17
C THR A 180 -13.74 -46.36 22.19
N PRO A 181 -14.65 -46.28 21.17
CA PRO A 181 -14.81 -45.32 20.06
C PRO A 181 -16.26 -44.79 19.80
N LYS A 182 -16.32 -43.68 19.03
CA LYS A 182 -17.35 -43.27 18.04
C LYS A 182 -18.77 -42.89 18.52
N THR A 183 -19.04 -41.59 18.49
CA THR A 183 -20.11 -41.03 17.62
C THR A 183 -19.80 -39.60 17.23
N THR A 184 -19.81 -39.36 15.92
CA THR A 184 -19.59 -38.11 15.21
C THR A 184 -20.50 -36.99 15.70
N THR A 185 -19.96 -35.97 16.35
CA THR A 185 -20.59 -34.65 16.43
C THR A 185 -19.95 -33.75 15.37
N LYS A 186 -20.83 -33.24 14.51
CA LYS A 186 -20.58 -32.37 13.37
C LYS A 186 -19.76 -31.16 13.82
N ARG A 187 -18.55 -30.98 13.26
CA ARG A 187 -17.74 -29.77 13.49
C ARG A 187 -18.55 -28.54 13.10
N ASP A 188 -18.79 -27.68 14.08
CA ASP A 188 -19.26 -26.33 13.80
C ASP A 188 -18.18 -25.64 12.97
N THR A 189 -18.57 -25.20 11.78
CA THR A 189 -17.66 -24.62 10.77
C THR A 189 -17.75 -23.10 10.82
N THR A 190 -18.21 -22.52 11.93
CA THR A 190 -18.38 -21.06 12.04
C THR A 190 -17.16 -20.37 12.65
N ASP A 191 -16.18 -21.13 13.18
CA ASP A 191 -14.96 -20.58 13.80
C ASP A 191 -13.74 -20.61 12.87
N TYR A 192 -13.83 -19.91 11.72
CA TYR A 192 -12.68 -19.67 10.83
C TYR A 192 -11.91 -18.38 11.15
N LEU A 193 -12.38 -17.58 12.12
CA LEU A 193 -11.75 -16.30 12.46
C LEU A 193 -10.41 -16.47 13.18
N GLY A 194 -10.23 -17.54 13.96
CA GLY A 194 -8.97 -17.83 14.65
C GLY A 194 -7.80 -18.11 13.71
N THR A 195 -8.07 -18.61 12.50
CA THR A 195 -7.03 -18.91 11.50
C THR A 195 -6.36 -17.66 10.94
N TYR A 196 -7.06 -16.52 10.96
CA TYR A 196 -6.53 -15.26 10.40
C TYR A 196 -6.13 -14.24 11.47
N LEU A 197 -6.74 -14.29 12.66
CA LEU A 197 -6.51 -13.28 13.71
C LEU A 197 -5.58 -13.76 14.84
N GLY A 198 -5.18 -15.03 14.85
CA GLY A 198 -4.44 -15.63 15.97
C GLY A 198 -5.33 -15.90 17.19
N ASP A 199 -4.80 -16.66 18.14
CA ASP A 199 -5.55 -17.10 19.33
C ASP A 199 -6.08 -15.89 20.12
N SER A 200 -7.40 -15.83 20.29
CA SER A 200 -8.03 -14.81 21.12
C SER A 200 -7.66 -15.07 22.58
N PRO A 201 -7.20 -14.06 23.34
CA PRO A 201 -6.91 -14.21 24.77
C PRO A 201 -8.15 -14.52 25.62
N ALA A 202 -9.35 -14.47 25.01
CA ALA A 202 -10.60 -14.86 25.63
C ALA A 202 -11.07 -16.28 25.27
N ASN A 203 -10.29 -17.06 24.51
CA ASN A 203 -10.64 -18.44 24.21
C ASN A 203 -10.44 -19.28 25.47
N ILE A 204 -11.55 -19.70 26.08
CA ILE A 204 -11.54 -20.58 27.24
C ILE A 204 -11.68 -21.98 26.67
N ASP A 205 -10.59 -22.75 26.71
CA ASP A 205 -10.62 -24.17 26.34
C ASP A 205 -11.56 -24.90 27.30
N LEU A 206 -12.76 -25.23 26.82
CA LEU A 206 -13.67 -26.13 27.49
C LEU A 206 -13.21 -27.56 27.18
N HIS A 207 -12.41 -28.10 28.09
CA HIS A 207 -12.08 -29.53 28.16
C HIS A 207 -13.32 -30.40 28.44
#